data_AF-A0A520B9Y6-F1
#
_entry.id   AF-A0A520B9Y6-F1
#
_cell.length_a   1.000
_cell.length_b   1.000
_cell.length_c   1.000
_cell.angle_alpha   90.00
_cell.angle_beta   90.00
_cell.angle_gamma   90.00
#
_symmetry.space_group_name_H-M   'P 1'
#
loop_
_entity.id
_entity.type
_entity.pdbx_description
1 polymer ?
#
loop_
_entity_poly.entity_id
_entity_poly.type
_entity_poly.pdbx_seq_one_letter_code
_entity_poly.pdbx_strand_id
1 'polypeptide(L)'
;MSHPLIEDRSAQCALMTRLVFDHLTNWITAAASEHSLDLAAHIEERTGASRRSAQAALKRLVDAGWLTRSGTARRAVFTPGALRQVARSYTLHGLQEDLPWQRDFAPHFALPRHVERMVQHGFTELMNNAADHSGGTSVTVSLRQTPTHVQLLVSDDGIGVFDKICAAFSLEDPQHAMLELSKGRLTSAPDAHTGRGLFFSSQLADVFDIHANNTAYQRRAWETSGWKKGRALPRQGSSIYMAIALNTTRTLDGVMNAWSRAGDGIDFDQTRVQLRLLTSDGKALDSRAAARRVGSRLTTFKRAEIDFEGVTDVGHGFTDELFRVFAKANPQVELVAVNATPRIEALVKSAKAA
;
A
#
# COMPACT_ATOMS: atom_id res chain seq x y z
N MET A 1 40.58 -64.16 12.65
CA MET A 1 39.96 -64.69 11.42
C MET A 1 38.49 -64.27 11.46
N SER A 2 38.17 -63.02 11.10
CA SER A 2 38.04 -62.50 9.73
C SER A 2 36.80 -63.03 9.02
N HIS A 3 35.66 -62.35 9.18
CA HIS A 3 34.73 -62.04 8.09
C HIS A 3 33.67 -61.00 8.55
N PRO A 4 33.12 -60.18 7.63
CA PRO A 4 32.85 -58.77 7.88
C PRO A 4 31.36 -58.46 7.96
N LEU A 5 31.09 -57.28 8.53
CA LEU A 5 29.85 -56.54 8.47
C LEU A 5 29.34 -56.42 7.03
N ILE A 6 28.14 -56.96 6.79
CA ILE A 6 27.28 -56.48 5.70
C ILE A 6 26.46 -55.34 6.31
N GLU A 7 26.98 -54.12 6.16
CA GLU A 7 26.17 -52.92 6.36
C GLU A 7 25.11 -52.87 5.25
N ASP A 8 23.87 -53.01 5.69
CA ASP A 8 22.68 -52.85 4.87
C ASP A 8 22.57 -51.39 4.39
N ARG A 9 23.05 -51.14 3.18
CA ARG A 9 22.97 -49.86 2.46
C ARG A 9 21.56 -49.52 1.94
N SER A 10 20.51 -49.92 2.64
CA SER A 10 19.12 -49.75 2.16
C SER A 10 18.21 -48.91 3.06
N ALA A 11 18.77 -47.97 3.83
CA ALA A 11 17.98 -47.05 4.65
C ALA A 11 18.41 -45.57 4.51
N GLN A 12 18.64 -45.11 3.27
CA GLN A 12 18.50 -43.69 2.93
C GLN A 12 17.32 -43.56 1.96
N CYS A 13 16.13 -43.71 2.53
CA CYS A 13 14.90 -43.28 1.89
C CYS A 13 14.99 -41.75 1.74
N ALA A 14 15.34 -41.28 0.55
CA ALA A 14 15.35 -39.87 0.21
C ALA A 14 13.98 -39.28 0.53
N LEU A 15 13.90 -38.46 1.58
CA LEU A 15 12.78 -37.55 1.82
C LEU A 15 12.64 -36.69 0.57
N MET A 16 11.78 -37.09 -0.36
CA MET A 16 11.48 -36.31 -1.56
C MET A 16 10.85 -35.00 -1.08
N THR A 17 11.60 -33.90 -1.15
CA THR A 17 11.08 -32.56 -0.87
C THR A 17 9.89 -32.30 -1.79
N ARG A 18 8.68 -32.33 -1.22
CA ARG A 18 7.46 -32.05 -1.98
C ARG A 18 7.46 -30.56 -2.33
N LEU A 19 7.57 -30.26 -3.62
CA LEU A 19 7.47 -28.90 -4.12
C LEU A 19 6.08 -28.33 -3.82
N VAL A 20 6.03 -27.41 -2.85
CA VAL A 20 4.82 -26.67 -2.49
C VAL A 20 4.59 -25.60 -3.56
N PHE A 21 3.43 -25.67 -4.22
CA PHE A 21 3.13 -24.82 -5.38
C PHE A 21 3.20 -23.33 -5.04
N ASP A 22 2.61 -22.92 -3.92
CA ASP A 22 2.57 -21.52 -3.48
C ASP A 22 3.97 -20.96 -3.13
N HIS A 23 4.91 -21.83 -2.74
CA HIS A 23 6.28 -21.40 -2.52
C HIS A 23 7.02 -21.17 -3.84
N LEU A 24 6.71 -21.96 -4.88
CA LEU A 24 7.30 -21.77 -6.21
C LEU A 24 6.84 -20.45 -6.83
N THR A 25 5.56 -20.10 -6.70
CA THR A 25 5.01 -18.88 -7.32
C THR A 25 5.69 -17.60 -6.85
N ASN A 26 6.25 -17.60 -5.63
CA ASN A 26 6.95 -16.45 -5.06
C ASN A 26 8.24 -16.04 -5.80
N TRP A 27 8.84 -16.95 -6.58
CA TRP A 27 10.13 -16.70 -7.24
C TRP A 27 10.25 -17.25 -8.66
N ILE A 28 9.28 -18.04 -9.12
CA ILE A 28 9.35 -18.67 -10.45
C ILE A 28 9.39 -17.65 -11.59
N THR A 29 8.77 -16.48 -11.42
CA THR A 29 8.78 -15.40 -12.43
C THR A 29 10.20 -14.91 -12.70
N ALA A 30 10.96 -14.62 -11.63
CA ALA A 30 12.34 -14.18 -11.75
C ALA A 30 13.22 -15.29 -12.33
N ALA A 31 13.10 -16.51 -11.78
CA ALA A 31 13.85 -17.66 -12.26
C ALA A 31 13.59 -17.96 -13.74
N ALA A 32 12.34 -17.84 -14.23
CA ALA A 32 12.04 -18.06 -15.65
C ALA A 32 12.56 -16.94 -16.56
N SER A 33 12.78 -15.73 -16.02
CA SER A 33 13.41 -14.63 -16.76
C SER A 33 14.92 -14.86 -16.91
N GLU A 34 15.57 -15.38 -15.86
CA GLU A 34 17.02 -15.56 -15.77
C GLU A 34 17.48 -16.92 -16.35
N HIS A 35 16.70 -17.97 -16.14
CA HIS A 35 17.01 -19.38 -16.45
C HIS A 35 16.05 -19.97 -17.49
N SER A 36 15.74 -19.23 -18.56
CA SER A 36 14.70 -19.62 -19.53
C SER A 36 14.94 -20.97 -20.22
N LEU A 37 16.21 -21.36 -20.41
CA LEU A 37 16.63 -22.59 -21.10
C LEU A 37 16.89 -23.78 -20.15
N ASP A 38 17.12 -23.49 -18.87
CA ASP A 38 17.61 -24.43 -17.86
C ASP A 38 16.76 -24.42 -16.59
N LEU A 39 15.57 -23.80 -16.61
CA LEU A 39 14.69 -23.62 -15.45
C LEU A 39 14.44 -24.88 -14.63
N ALA A 40 14.33 -26.03 -15.30
CA ALA A 40 14.18 -27.31 -14.62
C ALA A 40 15.41 -27.66 -13.75
N ALA A 41 16.62 -27.45 -14.27
CA ALA A 41 17.86 -27.67 -13.52
C ALA A 41 17.99 -26.66 -12.37
N HIS A 42 17.63 -25.40 -12.62
CA HIS A 42 17.59 -24.38 -11.57
C HIS A 42 16.62 -24.74 -10.42
N ILE A 43 15.44 -25.30 -10.73
CA ILE A 43 14.51 -25.79 -9.70
C ILE A 43 15.13 -26.94 -8.90
N GLU A 44 15.78 -27.89 -9.57
CA GLU A 44 16.45 -29.02 -8.91
C GLU A 44 17.52 -28.52 -7.94
N GLU A 45 18.41 -27.64 -8.40
CA GLU A 45 19.50 -27.06 -7.59
C GLU A 45 18.95 -26.30 -6.37
N ARG A 46 17.95 -25.45 -6.57
CA ARG A 46 17.42 -24.59 -5.52
C ARG A 46 16.60 -25.34 -4.47
N THR A 47 16.00 -26.47 -4.82
CA THR A 47 15.01 -27.15 -3.95
C THR A 47 15.42 -28.56 -3.52
N GLY A 48 16.43 -29.15 -4.15
CA GLY A 48 16.81 -30.55 -3.97
C GLY A 48 15.79 -31.54 -4.55
N ALA A 49 14.79 -31.08 -5.31
CA ALA A 49 13.81 -31.96 -5.94
C ALA A 49 14.42 -32.75 -7.11
N SER A 50 13.88 -33.93 -7.40
CA SER A 50 14.31 -34.72 -8.57
C SER A 50 13.86 -34.08 -9.89
N ARG A 51 14.57 -34.38 -10.99
CA ARG A 51 14.20 -33.97 -12.35
C ARG A 51 12.73 -34.21 -12.67
N ARG A 52 12.20 -35.39 -12.30
CA ARG A 52 10.80 -35.75 -12.55
C ARG A 52 9.84 -34.82 -11.80
N SER A 53 10.13 -34.52 -10.53
CA SER A 53 9.33 -33.59 -9.71
C SER A 53 9.40 -32.16 -10.25
N ALA A 54 10.58 -31.70 -10.66
CA ALA A 54 10.76 -30.38 -11.28
C ALA A 54 9.95 -30.24 -12.58
N GLN A 55 10.01 -31.24 -13.47
CA GLN A 55 9.21 -31.25 -14.71
C GLN A 55 7.70 -31.27 -14.45
N ALA A 56 7.25 -32.05 -13.46
CA ALA A 56 5.85 -32.08 -13.05
C ALA A 56 5.38 -30.71 -12.50
N ALA A 57 6.23 -30.05 -11.71
CA ALA A 57 5.95 -28.70 -11.21
C ALA A 57 5.88 -27.67 -12.35
N LEU A 58 6.83 -27.70 -13.29
CA LEU A 58 6.83 -26.83 -14.47
C LEU A 58 5.57 -26.99 -15.31
N LYS A 59 5.13 -28.24 -15.55
CA LYS A 59 3.87 -28.49 -16.24
C LYS A 59 2.69 -27.84 -15.51
N ARG A 60 2.59 -28.03 -14.18
CA ARG A 60 1.52 -27.41 -13.36
C ARG A 60 1.57 -25.88 -13.42
N LEU A 61 2.76 -25.28 -13.42
CA LEU A 61 2.95 -23.83 -13.52
C LEU A 61 2.54 -23.29 -14.90
N VAL A 62 2.80 -24.04 -15.97
CA VAL A 62 2.30 -23.71 -17.32
C VAL A 62 0.78 -23.83 -17.38
N ASP A 63 0.22 -24.95 -16.91
CA ASP A 63 -1.23 -25.18 -16.91
C ASP A 63 -1.98 -24.12 -16.09
N ALA A 64 -1.34 -23.58 -15.03
CA ALA A 64 -1.88 -22.53 -14.18
C ALA A 64 -1.59 -21.09 -14.68
N GLY A 65 -0.88 -20.91 -15.79
CA GLY A 65 -0.61 -19.59 -16.39
C GLY A 65 0.53 -18.77 -15.78
N TRP A 66 1.34 -19.36 -14.89
CA TRP A 66 2.56 -18.74 -14.32
C TRP A 66 3.75 -18.78 -15.27
N LEU A 67 3.77 -19.75 -16.17
CA LEU A 67 4.80 -19.91 -17.19
C LEU A 67 4.15 -20.09 -18.56
N THR A 68 4.87 -19.69 -19.60
CA THR A 68 4.64 -20.22 -20.95
C THR A 68 5.79 -21.13 -21.34
N ARG A 69 5.48 -22.13 -22.16
CA ARG A 69 6.47 -23.07 -22.68
C ARG A 69 6.49 -22.98 -24.20
N SER A 70 7.67 -22.83 -24.76
CA SER A 70 7.93 -22.86 -26.20
C SER A 70 9.12 -23.76 -26.52
N GLY A 71 9.49 -23.86 -27.79
CA GLY A 71 10.58 -24.71 -28.25
C GLY A 71 10.19 -26.19 -28.38
N THR A 72 11.21 -27.05 -28.52
CA THR A 72 11.00 -28.49 -28.74
C THR A 72 10.93 -29.26 -27.43
N ALA A 73 10.51 -30.53 -27.47
CA ALA A 73 10.53 -31.38 -26.29
C ALA A 73 11.93 -31.53 -25.65
N ARG A 74 12.99 -31.53 -26.47
CA ARG A 74 14.39 -31.65 -26.01
C ARG A 74 15.03 -30.32 -25.60
N ARG A 75 14.50 -29.20 -26.11
CA ARG A 75 14.99 -27.84 -25.83
C ARG A 75 13.79 -26.94 -25.53
N ALA A 76 13.14 -27.22 -24.40
CA ALA A 76 12.02 -26.43 -23.93
C ALA A 76 12.54 -25.08 -23.41
N VAL A 77 11.85 -24.00 -23.76
CA VAL A 77 12.11 -22.65 -23.24
C VAL A 77 10.92 -22.27 -22.37
N PHE A 78 11.18 -21.90 -21.13
CA PHE A 78 10.17 -21.41 -20.21
C PHE A 78 10.35 -19.91 -20.02
N THR A 79 9.26 -19.15 -20.13
CA THR A 79 9.26 -17.71 -19.86
C THR A 79 8.09 -17.36 -18.93
N PRO A 80 8.13 -16.20 -18.25
CA PRO A 80 7.03 -15.78 -17.38
C PRO A 80 5.69 -15.70 -18.11
N GLY A 81 4.64 -16.22 -17.48
CA GLY A 81 3.27 -16.20 -17.99
C GLY A 81 2.52 -14.90 -17.73
N ALA A 82 1.19 -14.96 -17.81
CA ALA A 82 0.30 -13.83 -17.50
C ALA A 82 0.16 -13.63 -15.98
N LEU A 83 0.32 -14.71 -15.18
CA LEU A 83 0.48 -14.62 -13.74
C LEU A 83 1.96 -14.44 -13.42
N ARG A 84 2.28 -13.40 -12.67
CA ARG A 84 3.65 -13.07 -12.28
C ARG A 84 3.67 -12.68 -10.83
N GLN A 85 4.71 -13.07 -10.13
CA GLN A 85 4.94 -12.67 -8.76
C GLN A 85 6.43 -12.73 -8.45
N VAL A 86 6.86 -11.72 -7.70
CA VAL A 86 8.16 -11.68 -7.05
C VAL A 86 7.91 -11.30 -5.61
N ALA A 87 8.47 -12.08 -4.68
CA ALA A 87 8.49 -11.76 -3.27
C ALA A 87 9.94 -11.79 -2.75
N ARG A 88 10.34 -10.71 -2.07
CA ARG A 88 11.70 -10.51 -1.54
C ARG A 88 11.63 -9.85 -0.17
N SER A 89 12.60 -10.16 0.68
CA SER A 89 12.80 -9.49 1.95
C SER A 89 14.15 -8.79 1.95
N TYR A 90 14.20 -7.59 2.52
CA TYR A 90 15.38 -6.74 2.60
C TYR A 90 15.63 -6.33 4.05
N THR A 91 16.89 -6.19 4.42
CA THR A 91 17.28 -5.49 5.64
C THR A 91 17.07 -4.00 5.43
N LEU A 92 16.48 -3.31 6.41
CA LEU A 92 16.20 -1.87 6.30
C LEU A 92 17.45 -0.99 6.47
N HIS A 93 18.43 -1.46 7.25
CA HIS A 93 19.66 -0.71 7.49
C HIS A 93 20.43 -0.45 6.18
N GLY A 94 20.57 0.82 5.80
CA GLY A 94 21.31 1.26 4.62
C GLY A 94 20.65 0.89 3.29
N LEU A 95 19.35 0.56 3.30
CA LEU A 95 18.61 0.20 2.11
C LEU A 95 18.46 1.43 1.20
N GLN A 96 18.89 1.29 -0.06
CA GLN A 96 18.60 2.24 -1.13
C GLN A 96 17.34 1.75 -1.85
N GLU A 97 16.24 2.49 -1.75
CA GLU A 97 14.90 2.06 -2.13
C GLU A 97 14.71 1.87 -3.64
N ASP A 98 15.53 2.54 -4.44
CA ASP A 98 15.45 2.53 -5.90
C ASP A 98 16.05 1.22 -6.47
N LEU A 99 17.04 0.65 -5.80
CA LEU A 99 17.73 -0.56 -6.25
C LEU A 99 16.81 -1.79 -6.26
N PRO A 100 16.05 -2.13 -5.20
CA PRO A 100 15.09 -3.23 -5.23
C PRO A 100 14.14 -3.17 -6.43
N TRP A 101 13.56 -2.00 -6.73
CA TRP A 101 12.66 -1.84 -7.87
C TRP A 101 13.34 -2.17 -9.19
N GLN A 102 14.46 -1.50 -9.48
CA GLN A 102 15.16 -1.60 -10.76
C GLN A 102 15.70 -3.00 -11.02
N ARG A 103 16.24 -3.65 -9.99
CA ARG A 103 16.96 -4.91 -10.12
C ARG A 103 16.08 -6.13 -9.97
N ASP A 104 15.23 -6.13 -8.95
CA ASP A 104 14.56 -7.35 -8.48
C ASP A 104 13.08 -7.41 -8.85
N PHE A 105 12.47 -6.30 -9.30
CA PHE A 105 11.05 -6.25 -9.66
C PHE A 105 10.82 -5.87 -11.12
N ALA A 106 11.15 -4.65 -11.54
CA ALA A 106 10.78 -4.09 -12.85
C ALA A 106 11.04 -5.03 -14.05
N PRO A 107 12.18 -5.75 -14.15
CA PRO A 107 12.47 -6.63 -15.28
C PRO A 107 11.52 -7.83 -15.43
N HIS A 108 10.78 -8.18 -14.38
CA HIS A 108 9.99 -9.41 -14.33
C HIS A 108 8.51 -9.22 -14.58
N PHE A 109 8.02 -7.98 -14.72
CA PHE A 109 6.60 -7.68 -14.94
C PHE A 109 6.34 -7.12 -16.34
N ALA A 110 5.13 -7.33 -16.83
CA ALA A 110 4.69 -6.85 -18.14
C ALA A 110 3.50 -5.90 -17.92
N LEU A 111 3.80 -4.66 -17.54
CA LEU A 111 2.81 -3.64 -17.19
C LEU A 111 2.70 -2.57 -18.29
N PRO A 112 1.51 -2.01 -18.53
CA PRO A 112 1.40 -0.78 -19.29
C PRO A 112 2.25 0.33 -18.65
N ARG A 113 2.95 1.12 -19.47
CA ARG A 113 3.94 2.09 -18.98
C ARG A 113 3.39 3.08 -17.95
N HIS A 114 2.15 3.53 -18.09
CA HIS A 114 1.53 4.43 -17.11
C HIS A 114 1.22 3.72 -15.78
N VAL A 115 0.80 2.45 -15.83
CA VAL A 115 0.59 1.62 -14.63
C VAL A 115 1.92 1.33 -13.94
N GLU A 116 2.97 1.01 -14.70
CA GLU A 116 4.31 0.80 -14.16
C GLU A 116 4.80 2.03 -13.38
N ARG A 117 4.64 3.24 -13.94
CA ARG A 117 4.97 4.50 -13.22
C ARG A 117 4.20 4.63 -11.90
N MET A 118 2.92 4.27 -11.88
CA MET A 118 2.10 4.33 -10.65
C MET A 118 2.57 3.32 -9.61
N VAL A 119 2.86 2.09 -10.02
CA VAL A 119 3.37 1.03 -9.14
C VAL A 119 4.76 1.38 -8.61
N GLN A 120 5.65 1.88 -9.47
CA GLN A 120 6.98 2.33 -9.08
C GLN A 120 6.90 3.42 -8.01
N HIS A 121 6.06 4.45 -8.23
CA HIS A 121 5.85 5.49 -7.23
C HIS A 121 5.38 4.90 -5.89
N GLY A 122 4.34 4.06 -5.93
CA GLY A 122 3.87 3.40 -4.70
C GLY A 122 4.92 2.50 -4.05
N PHE A 123 5.71 1.77 -4.83
CA PHE A 123 6.80 0.93 -4.33
C PHE A 123 7.83 1.77 -3.58
N THR A 124 8.38 2.80 -4.23
CA THR A 124 9.40 3.68 -3.66
C THR A 124 8.91 4.37 -2.38
N GLU A 125 7.70 4.94 -2.40
CA GLU A 125 7.14 5.63 -1.22
C GLU A 125 6.88 4.69 -0.04
N LEU A 126 6.45 3.45 -0.30
CA LEU A 126 6.24 2.45 0.76
C LEU A 126 7.56 1.89 1.30
N MET A 127 8.57 1.74 0.45
CA MET A 127 9.92 1.33 0.86
C MET A 127 10.61 2.40 1.70
N ASN A 128 10.52 3.67 1.30
CA ASN A 128 11.05 4.79 2.09
C ASN A 128 10.36 4.91 3.45
N ASN A 129 9.03 4.76 3.49
CA ASN A 129 8.33 4.71 4.77
C ASN A 129 8.85 3.59 5.69
N ALA A 130 9.04 2.39 5.14
CA ALA A 130 9.59 1.29 5.90
C ALA A 130 11.02 1.59 6.40
N ALA A 131 11.91 2.12 5.55
CA ALA A 131 13.29 2.44 5.91
C ALA A 131 13.41 3.60 6.92
N ASP A 132 12.69 4.69 6.69
CA ASP A 132 12.90 5.96 7.40
C ASP A 132 12.04 6.10 8.66
N HIS A 133 10.90 5.39 8.74
CA HIS A 133 9.89 5.66 9.75
C HIS A 133 9.50 4.47 10.61
N SER A 134 9.66 3.23 10.11
CA SER A 134 9.22 2.04 10.85
C SER A 134 10.03 1.78 12.11
N GLY A 135 11.33 2.11 12.11
CA GLY A 135 12.27 1.68 13.15
C GLY A 135 12.44 0.15 13.24
N GLY A 136 12.00 -0.58 12.21
CA GLY A 136 12.13 -2.03 12.10
C GLY A 136 13.50 -2.47 11.60
N THR A 137 13.67 -3.78 11.44
CA THR A 137 14.90 -4.39 10.94
C THR A 137 14.77 -4.90 9.51
N SER A 138 13.54 -5.24 9.11
CA SER A 138 13.29 -5.90 7.83
C SER A 138 12.00 -5.43 7.16
N VAL A 139 12.00 -5.48 5.83
CA VAL A 139 10.81 -5.25 5.01
C VAL A 139 10.65 -6.39 4.02
N THR A 140 9.43 -6.90 3.88
CA THR A 140 9.06 -7.88 2.87
C THR A 140 8.17 -7.22 1.83
N VAL A 141 8.54 -7.38 0.57
CA VAL A 141 7.81 -6.85 -0.57
C VAL A 141 7.35 -7.99 -1.44
N SER A 142 6.07 -7.97 -1.82
CA SER A 142 5.49 -8.86 -2.81
C SER A 142 4.80 -8.03 -3.87
N LEU A 143 5.22 -8.19 -5.12
CA LEU A 143 4.52 -7.64 -6.28
C LEU A 143 3.94 -8.80 -7.06
N ARG A 144 2.65 -8.74 -7.36
CA ARG A 144 1.92 -9.76 -8.12
C ARG A 144 1.16 -9.12 -9.26
N GLN A 145 1.26 -9.70 -10.45
CA GLN A 145 0.45 -9.34 -11.60
C GLN A 145 -0.47 -10.51 -11.93
N THR A 146 -1.73 -10.17 -12.19
CA THR A 146 -2.75 -11.02 -12.79
C THR A 146 -3.10 -10.45 -14.17
N PRO A 147 -3.96 -11.10 -14.98
CA PRO A 147 -4.38 -10.55 -16.26
C PRO A 147 -5.09 -9.19 -16.17
N THR A 148 -5.63 -8.84 -14.98
CA THR A 148 -6.46 -7.64 -14.82
C THR A 148 -5.87 -6.64 -13.83
N HIS A 149 -4.97 -7.04 -12.93
CA HIS A 149 -4.45 -6.17 -11.87
C HIS A 149 -2.97 -6.39 -11.62
N VAL A 150 -2.34 -5.35 -11.09
CA VAL A 150 -1.07 -5.43 -10.36
C VAL A 150 -1.32 -5.13 -8.89
N GLN A 151 -0.68 -5.89 -8.01
CA GLN A 151 -0.92 -5.93 -6.57
C GLN A 151 0.43 -5.86 -5.85
N LEU A 152 0.63 -4.79 -5.10
CA LEU A 152 1.81 -4.55 -4.27
C LEU A 152 1.44 -4.76 -2.80
N LEU A 153 2.26 -5.51 -2.08
CA LEU A 153 2.23 -5.64 -0.64
C LEU A 153 3.61 -5.32 -0.09
N VAL A 154 3.69 -4.35 0.83
CA VAL A 154 4.92 -4.00 1.56
C VAL A 154 4.64 -4.16 3.05
N SER A 155 5.46 -4.96 3.73
CA SER A 155 5.29 -5.29 5.14
C SER A 155 6.60 -5.12 5.91
N ASP A 156 6.63 -4.18 6.86
CA ASP A 156 7.73 -4.00 7.81
C ASP A 156 7.45 -4.70 9.15
N ASP A 157 8.49 -4.86 9.97
CA ASP A 157 8.44 -5.41 11.32
C ASP A 157 8.59 -4.33 12.43
N GLY A 158 8.38 -3.06 12.08
CA GLY A 158 8.64 -1.91 12.95
C GLY A 158 7.53 -1.59 13.94
N ILE A 159 7.45 -0.30 14.30
CA ILE A 159 6.52 0.22 15.31
C ILE A 159 5.05 0.24 14.84
N GLY A 160 4.81 0.24 13.52
CA GLY A 160 3.47 0.39 12.94
C GLY A 160 3.10 1.86 12.65
N VAL A 161 2.54 2.10 11.47
CA VAL A 161 2.30 3.47 10.95
C VAL A 161 1.41 4.33 11.84
N PHE A 162 0.35 3.78 12.43
CA PHE A 162 -0.55 4.56 13.28
C PHE A 162 0.11 4.95 14.60
N ASP A 163 0.85 4.04 15.23
CA ASP A 163 1.54 4.32 16.49
C ASP A 163 2.68 5.32 16.27
N LYS A 164 3.39 5.22 15.13
CA LYS A 164 4.37 6.23 14.71
C LYS A 164 3.76 7.63 14.58
N ILE A 165 2.61 7.74 13.90
CA ILE A 165 1.91 9.02 13.71
C ILE A 165 1.38 9.54 15.06
N CYS A 166 0.77 8.70 15.88
CA CYS A 166 0.29 9.10 17.20
C CYS A 166 1.42 9.65 18.07
N ALA A 167 2.57 8.96 18.11
CA ALA A 167 3.73 9.43 18.86
C ALA A 167 4.28 10.76 18.33
N ALA A 168 4.46 10.89 17.01
CA ALA A 168 5.05 12.08 16.40
C ALA A 168 4.16 13.34 16.49
N PHE A 169 2.84 13.16 16.51
CA PHE A 169 1.88 14.28 16.51
C PHE A 169 1.07 14.39 17.81
N SER A 170 1.45 13.64 18.85
CA SER A 170 0.76 13.59 20.14
C SER A 170 -0.74 13.36 20.01
N LEU A 171 -1.12 12.41 19.14
CA LEU A 171 -2.52 12.06 18.91
C LEU A 171 -2.97 10.95 19.88
N GLU A 172 -4.24 11.03 20.28
CA GLU A 172 -4.82 10.16 21.30
C GLU A 172 -5.02 8.71 20.82
N ASP A 173 -5.37 8.53 19.54
CA ASP A 173 -5.74 7.23 19.00
C ASP A 173 -5.47 7.08 17.49
N PRO A 174 -5.48 5.84 16.95
CA PRO A 174 -5.30 5.58 15.52
C PRO A 174 -6.36 6.18 14.60
N GLN A 175 -7.55 6.52 15.12
CA GLN A 175 -8.61 7.18 14.35
C GLN A 175 -8.21 8.61 14.00
N HIS A 176 -7.61 9.33 14.95
CA HIS A 176 -7.03 10.66 14.70
C HIS A 176 -5.79 10.58 13.80
N ALA A 177 -4.94 9.56 13.97
CA ALA A 177 -3.82 9.34 13.05
C ALA A 177 -4.30 9.12 11.60
N MET A 178 -5.36 8.33 11.41
CA MET A 178 -5.97 8.14 10.10
C MET A 178 -6.57 9.42 9.53
N LEU A 179 -7.21 10.26 10.37
CA LEU A 179 -7.68 11.58 9.94
C LEU A 179 -6.53 12.44 9.42
N GLU A 180 -5.43 12.56 10.17
CA GLU A 180 -4.26 13.35 9.76
C GLU A 180 -3.60 12.79 8.49
N LEU A 181 -3.50 11.47 8.35
CA LEU A 181 -2.99 10.81 7.15
C LEU A 181 -3.88 11.12 5.94
N SER A 182 -5.20 11.08 6.13
CA SER A 182 -6.18 11.33 5.07
C SER A 182 -6.15 12.77 4.54
N LYS A 183 -5.62 13.73 5.32
CA LYS A 183 -5.41 15.12 4.86
C LYS A 183 -4.23 15.23 3.89
N GLY A 184 -3.26 14.32 3.96
CA GLY A 184 -2.00 14.40 3.24
C GLY A 184 -1.00 15.39 3.85
N ARG A 185 0.18 15.54 3.21
CA ARG A 185 1.34 16.32 3.70
C ARG A 185 1.76 15.93 5.12
N LEU A 186 1.72 14.66 5.46
CA LEU A 186 2.01 14.14 6.79
C LEU A 186 3.39 13.47 6.80
N THR A 187 4.30 13.97 7.65
CA THR A 187 5.65 13.43 7.83
C THR A 187 6.16 13.74 9.23
N SER A 188 6.87 12.80 9.86
CA SER A 188 7.60 13.04 11.12
C SER A 188 9.01 13.58 10.89
N ALA A 189 9.46 13.71 9.65
CA ALA A 189 10.76 14.25 9.26
C ALA A 189 10.60 15.26 8.10
N PRO A 190 10.15 16.49 8.40
CA PRO A 190 9.82 17.49 7.37
C PRO A 190 11.03 18.02 6.58
N ASP A 191 12.24 17.93 7.14
CA ASP A 191 13.47 18.33 6.45
C ASP A 191 13.88 17.33 5.35
N ALA A 192 13.45 16.06 5.48
CA ALA A 192 13.79 14.98 4.55
C ALA A 192 12.62 14.59 3.63
N HIS A 193 11.36 14.77 4.07
CA HIS A 193 10.20 14.32 3.31
C HIS A 193 9.11 15.38 3.23
N THR A 194 8.40 15.39 2.10
CA THR A 194 7.28 16.31 1.85
C THR A 194 5.95 15.82 2.46
N GLY A 195 5.91 14.58 2.97
CA GLY A 195 4.70 13.94 3.52
C GLY A 195 3.64 13.61 2.46
N ARG A 196 4.05 13.46 1.19
CA ARG A 196 3.19 13.20 0.04
C ARG A 196 2.94 11.71 -0.22
N GLY A 197 3.93 10.86 0.10
CA GLY A 197 4.00 9.46 -0.33
C GLY A 197 2.75 8.63 -0.10
N LEU A 198 2.46 8.30 1.17
CA LEU A 198 1.31 7.46 1.53
C LEU A 198 -0.01 8.00 0.98
N PHE A 199 -0.20 9.32 1.01
CA PHE A 199 -1.39 9.94 0.49
C PHE A 199 -1.56 9.66 -1.01
N PHE A 200 -0.57 9.99 -1.84
CA PHE A 200 -0.67 9.76 -3.29
C PHE A 200 -0.73 8.27 -3.63
N SER A 201 0.05 7.41 -2.97
CA SER A 201 -0.06 5.95 -3.11
C SER A 201 -1.49 5.46 -2.87
N SER A 202 -2.16 5.98 -1.83
CA SER A 202 -3.55 5.63 -1.55
C SER A 202 -4.52 6.11 -2.63
N GLN A 203 -4.26 7.26 -3.27
CA GLN A 203 -5.10 7.83 -4.33
C GLN A 203 -4.87 7.15 -5.69
N LEU A 204 -3.68 6.61 -5.95
CA LEU A 204 -3.37 5.87 -7.18
C LEU A 204 -4.10 4.53 -7.24
N ALA A 205 -4.24 3.88 -6.09
CA ALA A 205 -4.81 2.55 -5.96
C ALA A 205 -6.33 2.50 -6.22
N ASP A 206 -6.80 1.37 -6.76
CA ASP A 206 -8.20 0.98 -6.74
C ASP A 206 -8.58 0.38 -5.38
N VAL A 207 -7.67 -0.40 -4.81
CA VAL A 207 -7.78 -1.02 -3.48
C VAL A 207 -6.55 -0.64 -2.69
N PHE A 208 -6.73 0.02 -1.55
CA PHE A 208 -5.63 0.35 -0.65
C PHE A 208 -5.98 -0.07 0.77
N ASP A 209 -5.16 -0.91 1.37
CA ASP A 209 -5.33 -1.36 2.76
C ASP A 209 -4.09 -1.02 3.56
N ILE A 210 -4.30 -0.46 4.74
CA ILE A 210 -3.27 -0.21 5.74
C ILE A 210 -3.61 -1.08 6.93
N HIS A 211 -2.74 -2.03 7.25
CA HIS A 211 -2.77 -2.78 8.49
C HIS A 211 -1.56 -2.37 9.31
N ALA A 212 -1.74 -2.05 10.58
CA ALA A 212 -0.62 -1.89 11.51
C ALA A 212 -1.05 -2.26 12.92
N ASN A 213 -0.30 -3.18 13.54
CA ASN A 213 -0.58 -3.73 14.86
C ASN A 213 -2.03 -4.23 14.95
N ASN A 214 -2.86 -3.59 15.77
CA ASN A 214 -4.28 -3.95 15.97
C ASN A 214 -5.25 -3.00 15.25
N THR A 215 -4.76 -2.19 14.31
CA THR A 215 -5.56 -1.22 13.56
C THR A 215 -5.50 -1.52 12.06
N ALA A 216 -6.63 -1.39 11.38
CA ALA A 216 -6.66 -1.43 9.93
C ALA A 216 -7.61 -0.38 9.36
N TYR A 217 -7.24 0.17 8.21
CA TYR A 217 -8.09 1.03 7.39
C TYR A 217 -7.98 0.64 5.93
N GLN A 218 -9.08 0.82 5.20
CA GLN A 218 -9.16 0.49 3.78
C GLN A 218 -9.82 1.63 3.01
N ARG A 219 -9.35 1.83 1.78
CA ARG A 219 -9.93 2.74 0.79
C ARG A 219 -10.21 1.96 -0.49
N ARG A 220 -11.36 2.22 -1.09
CA ARG A 220 -11.76 1.68 -2.39
C ARG A 220 -12.06 2.85 -3.31
N ALA A 221 -11.47 2.86 -4.51
CA ALA A 221 -11.60 4.02 -5.39
C ALA A 221 -13.01 4.25 -5.94
N TRP A 222 -13.86 3.21 -5.94
CA TRP A 222 -15.25 3.28 -6.37
C TRP A 222 -16.23 3.69 -5.24
N GLU A 223 -15.73 3.88 -4.02
CA GLU A 223 -16.55 4.30 -2.89
C GLU A 223 -16.33 5.79 -2.60
N THR A 224 -17.42 6.57 -2.60
CA THR A 224 -17.40 8.00 -2.29
C THR A 224 -17.04 8.29 -0.84
N SER A 225 -17.45 7.38 0.06
CA SER A 225 -17.21 7.48 1.50
C SER A 225 -15.74 7.48 1.94
N GLY A 226 -14.81 7.23 1.01
CA GLY A 226 -13.38 7.28 1.26
C GLY A 226 -12.88 6.19 2.20
N TRP A 227 -12.22 6.57 3.28
CA TRP A 227 -11.59 5.62 4.21
C TRP A 227 -12.60 4.96 5.17
N LYS A 228 -12.44 3.65 5.36
CA LYS A 228 -13.24 2.84 6.29
C LYS A 228 -12.33 2.04 7.23
N LYS A 229 -12.76 1.86 8.47
CA LYS A 229 -12.10 0.96 9.42
C LYS A 229 -12.18 -0.48 8.89
N GLY A 230 -11.04 -1.15 8.82
CA GLY A 230 -10.90 -2.55 8.40
C GLY A 230 -10.85 -3.50 9.59
N ARG A 231 -10.83 -4.80 9.30
CA ARG A 231 -10.55 -5.83 10.31
C ARG A 231 -9.03 -5.96 10.45
N ALA A 232 -8.50 -5.61 11.62
CA ALA A 232 -7.08 -5.76 11.88
C ALA A 232 -6.67 -7.24 11.91
N LEU A 233 -5.44 -7.49 11.48
CA LEU A 233 -4.74 -8.75 11.69
C LEU A 233 -3.69 -8.49 12.76
N PRO A 234 -3.65 -9.25 13.86
CA PRO A 234 -2.70 -9.01 14.95
C PRO A 234 -1.29 -9.34 14.45
N ARG A 235 -0.59 -8.32 13.96
CA ARG A 235 0.76 -8.41 13.41
C ARG A 235 1.50 -7.13 13.74
N GLN A 236 2.69 -7.27 14.33
CA GLN A 236 3.57 -6.13 14.59
C GLN A 236 4.05 -5.49 13.28
N GLY A 237 4.22 -4.17 13.30
CA GLY A 237 4.68 -3.38 12.16
C GLY A 237 3.54 -2.91 11.28
N SER A 238 3.87 -2.49 10.07
CA SER A 238 2.87 -2.10 9.07
C SER A 238 2.84 -3.09 7.91
N SER A 239 1.68 -3.22 7.28
CA SER A 239 1.47 -3.95 6.05
C SER A 239 0.52 -3.14 5.18
N ILE A 240 1.05 -2.66 4.06
CA ILE A 240 0.32 -1.80 3.14
C ILE A 240 0.13 -2.56 1.83
N TYR A 241 -1.13 -2.73 1.45
CA TYR A 241 -1.55 -3.37 0.22
C TYR A 241 -2.10 -2.31 -0.74
N MET A 242 -1.68 -2.39 -1.99
CA MET A 242 -2.17 -1.56 -3.09
C MET A 242 -2.47 -2.45 -4.29
N ALA A 243 -3.65 -2.31 -4.89
CA ALA A 243 -3.96 -2.89 -6.20
C ALA A 243 -4.38 -1.83 -7.22
N ILE A 244 -3.93 -2.00 -8.45
CA ILE A 244 -4.24 -1.14 -9.59
C ILE A 244 -4.67 -2.03 -10.77
N ALA A 245 -5.80 -1.70 -11.39
CA ALA A 245 -6.27 -2.36 -12.60
C ALA A 245 -5.35 -2.02 -13.78
N LEU A 246 -4.98 -3.02 -14.59
CA LEU A 246 -4.09 -2.84 -15.73
C LEU A 246 -4.73 -2.01 -16.85
N ASN A 247 -6.06 -1.96 -16.92
CA ASN A 247 -6.82 -1.17 -17.90
C ASN A 247 -7.23 0.23 -17.36
N THR A 248 -6.70 0.66 -16.22
CA THR A 248 -7.04 1.96 -15.65
C THR A 248 -6.67 3.11 -16.58
N THR A 249 -7.53 4.13 -16.63
CA THR A 249 -7.24 5.41 -17.30
C THR A 249 -6.57 6.42 -16.36
N ARG A 250 -6.48 6.09 -15.07
CA ARG A 250 -5.79 6.92 -14.08
C ARG A 250 -4.30 6.98 -14.39
N THR A 251 -3.70 8.13 -14.17
CA THR A 251 -2.25 8.33 -14.28
C THR A 251 -1.73 8.98 -13.00
N LEU A 252 -0.43 8.82 -12.75
CA LEU A 252 0.25 9.49 -11.64
C LEU A 252 0.02 11.01 -11.70
N ASP A 253 0.28 11.59 -12.86
CA ASP A 253 0.15 13.02 -13.13
C ASP A 253 -1.32 13.46 -12.94
N GLY A 254 -2.30 12.71 -13.46
CA GLY A 254 -3.72 13.03 -13.29
C GLY A 254 -4.19 13.02 -11.83
N VAL A 255 -3.64 12.12 -11.00
CA VAL A 255 -3.91 12.15 -9.55
C VAL A 255 -3.26 13.36 -8.90
N MET A 256 -2.01 13.68 -9.21
CA MET A 256 -1.33 14.86 -8.66
C MET A 256 -2.06 16.16 -9.03
N ASN A 257 -2.48 16.28 -10.29
CA ASN A 257 -3.23 17.43 -10.80
C ASN A 257 -4.52 17.67 -10.01
N ALA A 258 -5.23 16.61 -9.62
CA ALA A 258 -6.46 16.73 -8.84
C ALA A 258 -6.25 17.35 -7.44
N TRP A 259 -5.01 17.36 -6.94
CA TRP A 259 -4.64 17.91 -5.64
C TRP A 259 -3.80 19.20 -5.73
N SER A 260 -3.66 19.76 -6.94
CA SER A 260 -3.12 21.09 -7.21
C SER A 260 -4.25 22.03 -7.59
N ARG A 261 -4.37 23.20 -6.94
CA ARG A 261 -5.35 24.23 -7.34
C ARG A 261 -5.14 24.73 -8.77
N ALA A 262 -3.90 24.72 -9.25
CA ALA A 262 -3.56 25.10 -10.63
C ALA A 262 -3.85 23.98 -11.63
N GLY A 263 -4.10 22.75 -11.17
CA GLY A 263 -4.35 21.58 -12.02
C GLY A 263 -3.10 21.04 -12.71
N ASP A 264 -1.91 21.47 -12.30
CA ASP A 264 -0.60 21.09 -12.89
C ASP A 264 0.14 19.99 -12.12
N GLY A 265 -0.36 19.62 -10.93
CA GLY A 265 0.19 18.58 -10.08
C GLY A 265 1.47 18.94 -9.33
N ILE A 266 1.98 20.17 -9.50
CA ILE A 266 3.21 20.64 -8.88
C ILE A 266 2.96 20.88 -7.38
N ASP A 267 2.05 21.80 -7.09
CA ASP A 267 1.63 22.10 -5.72
C ASP A 267 0.69 21.00 -5.19
N PHE A 268 0.86 20.62 -3.92
CA PHE A 268 -0.16 19.89 -3.17
C PHE A 268 -0.78 20.85 -2.16
N ASP A 269 -1.67 21.70 -2.64
CA ASP A 269 -2.19 22.86 -1.91
C ASP A 269 -3.69 22.82 -1.68
N GLN A 270 -4.35 21.71 -2.03
CA GLN A 270 -5.72 21.43 -1.60
C GLN A 270 -5.85 20.06 -0.95
N THR A 271 -6.81 19.93 -0.04
CA THR A 271 -7.13 18.68 0.65
C THR A 271 -8.64 18.51 0.84
N ARG A 272 -9.08 17.28 1.15
CA ARG A 272 -10.45 16.96 1.51
C ARG A 272 -10.46 16.15 2.81
N VAL A 273 -11.14 16.69 3.82
CA VAL A 273 -11.29 16.08 5.14
C VAL A 273 -12.63 15.36 5.21
N GLN A 274 -12.60 14.02 5.26
CA GLN A 274 -13.81 13.20 5.41
C GLN A 274 -14.20 13.11 6.89
N LEU A 275 -15.23 13.85 7.29
CA LEU A 275 -15.67 13.89 8.69
C LEU A 275 -16.23 12.54 9.19
N ARG A 276 -16.69 11.69 8.28
CA ARG A 276 -17.16 10.33 8.58
C ARG A 276 -16.11 9.47 9.31
N LEU A 277 -14.82 9.75 9.11
CA LEU A 277 -13.74 9.10 9.85
C LEU A 277 -13.88 9.31 11.36
N LEU A 278 -14.43 10.43 11.82
CA LEU A 278 -14.62 10.75 13.23
C LEU A 278 -15.95 10.25 13.80
N THR A 279 -16.97 10.03 12.95
CA THR A 279 -18.31 9.58 13.39
C THR A 279 -18.47 8.07 13.43
N SER A 280 -17.46 7.32 12.96
CA SER A 280 -17.53 5.86 12.79
C SER A 280 -17.81 5.05 14.07
N ASP A 281 -17.55 5.62 15.25
CA ASP A 281 -17.80 4.99 16.56
C ASP A 281 -19.03 5.61 17.28
N GLY A 282 -19.95 6.24 16.54
CA GLY A 282 -21.13 6.90 17.11
C GLY A 282 -20.84 8.23 17.83
N LYS A 283 -19.61 8.73 17.75
CA LYS A 283 -19.21 10.03 18.29
C LYS A 283 -19.86 11.15 17.47
N ALA A 284 -20.60 12.03 18.16
CA ALA A 284 -21.16 13.23 17.56
C ALA A 284 -20.09 14.33 17.39
N LEU A 285 -20.21 15.14 16.33
CA LEU A 285 -19.33 16.26 16.04
C LEU A 285 -19.89 17.55 16.63
N ASP A 286 -19.93 17.61 17.96
CA ASP A 286 -20.65 18.70 18.65
C ASP A 286 -19.73 19.73 19.31
N SER A 287 -18.48 19.34 19.60
CA SER A 287 -17.56 20.14 20.40
C SER A 287 -16.60 20.99 19.58
N ARG A 288 -16.18 22.13 20.16
CA ARG A 288 -15.06 22.93 19.64
C ARG A 288 -13.76 22.14 19.57
N ALA A 289 -13.54 21.24 20.52
CA ALA A 289 -12.36 20.37 20.52
C ALA A 289 -12.32 19.47 19.28
N ALA A 290 -13.45 18.89 18.87
CA ALA A 290 -13.54 18.12 17.63
C ALA A 290 -13.24 18.98 16.39
N ALA A 291 -13.76 20.21 16.34
CA ALA A 291 -13.46 21.16 15.27
C ALA A 291 -11.98 21.53 15.19
N ARG A 292 -11.30 21.74 16.33
CA ARG A 292 -9.85 22.00 16.36
C ARG A 292 -9.03 20.83 15.82
N ARG A 293 -9.42 19.58 16.11
CA ARG A 293 -8.77 18.38 15.55
C ARG A 293 -8.95 18.31 14.04
N VAL A 294 -10.14 18.62 13.54
CA VAL A 294 -10.40 18.73 12.10
C VAL A 294 -9.55 19.83 11.46
N GLY A 295 -9.50 21.02 12.08
CA GLY A 295 -8.74 22.18 11.61
C GLY A 295 -7.22 22.04 11.71
N SER A 296 -6.73 21.10 12.52
CA SER A 296 -5.29 20.85 12.68
C SER A 296 -4.64 20.60 11.31
N ARG A 297 -3.46 21.20 11.10
CA ARG A 297 -2.66 21.12 9.87
C ARG A 297 -3.33 21.64 8.58
N LEU A 298 -4.57 22.13 8.60
CA LEU A 298 -5.20 22.68 7.40
C LEU A 298 -4.49 23.93 6.86
N THR A 299 -3.72 24.64 7.70
CA THR A 299 -2.87 25.76 7.30
C THR A 299 -1.73 25.38 6.36
N THR A 300 -1.44 24.08 6.19
CA THR A 300 -0.48 23.59 5.19
C THR A 300 -1.07 23.55 3.77
N PHE A 301 -2.36 23.84 3.63
CA PHE A 301 -3.08 23.89 2.35
C PHE A 301 -3.63 25.30 2.10
N LYS A 302 -3.81 25.65 0.83
CA LYS A 302 -4.53 26.86 0.40
C LYS A 302 -6.05 26.64 0.33
N ARG A 303 -6.51 25.39 0.21
CA ARG A 303 -7.93 25.02 0.19
C ARG A 303 -8.17 23.73 0.96
N ALA A 304 -9.22 23.68 1.77
CA ALA A 304 -9.67 22.46 2.40
C ALA A 304 -11.19 22.29 2.24
N GLU A 305 -11.56 21.19 1.59
CA GLU A 305 -12.94 20.73 1.54
C GLU A 305 -13.25 19.94 2.81
N ILE A 306 -14.27 20.36 3.55
CA ILE A 306 -14.79 19.68 4.72
C ILE A 306 -15.99 18.87 4.26
N ASP A 307 -15.80 17.56 4.16
CA ASP A 307 -16.77 16.63 3.58
C ASP A 307 -17.66 16.02 4.67
N PHE A 308 -18.94 16.35 4.59
CA PHE A 308 -19.99 15.91 5.51
C PHE A 308 -20.73 14.66 5.02
N GLU A 309 -20.25 13.99 3.96
CA GLU A 309 -20.89 12.77 3.47
C GLU A 309 -21.03 11.71 4.60
N GLY A 310 -22.27 11.28 4.86
CA GLY A 310 -22.58 10.32 5.92
C GLY A 310 -22.60 10.92 7.34
N VAL A 311 -22.48 12.24 7.50
CA VAL A 311 -22.70 12.96 8.76
C VAL A 311 -24.11 13.51 8.79
N THR A 312 -24.91 13.07 9.76
CA THR A 312 -26.32 13.46 9.88
C THR A 312 -26.51 14.84 10.50
N ASP A 313 -25.69 15.17 11.51
CA ASP A 313 -25.79 16.40 12.27
C ASP A 313 -24.43 16.79 12.86
N VAL A 314 -24.28 18.07 13.20
CA VAL A 314 -23.12 18.62 13.92
C VAL A 314 -23.59 19.71 14.90
N GLY A 315 -22.84 19.91 15.97
CA GLY A 315 -23.15 20.95 16.95
C GLY A 315 -22.80 22.37 16.46
N HIS A 316 -23.50 23.36 17.04
CA HIS A 316 -23.17 24.77 16.86
C HIS A 316 -21.72 25.08 17.25
N GLY A 317 -21.22 24.50 18.35
CA GLY A 317 -19.84 24.70 18.79
C GLY A 317 -18.81 24.23 17.76
N PHE A 318 -19.07 23.10 17.10
CA PHE A 318 -18.21 22.59 16.03
C PHE A 318 -18.16 23.53 14.83
N THR A 319 -19.32 23.97 14.33
CA THR A 319 -19.42 24.84 13.16
C THR A 319 -18.85 26.25 13.42
N ASP A 320 -19.13 26.81 14.60
CA ASP A 320 -18.57 28.09 15.08
C ASP A 320 -17.05 28.06 15.12
N GLU A 321 -16.47 27.02 15.73
CA GLU A 321 -15.01 26.92 15.85
C GLU A 321 -14.34 26.73 14.49
N LEU A 322 -14.87 25.88 13.60
CA LEU A 322 -14.23 25.58 12.32
C LEU A 322 -14.44 26.68 11.27
N PHE A 323 -15.68 27.15 11.09
CA PHE A 323 -16.03 28.05 9.98
C PHE A 323 -16.01 29.53 10.34
N ARG A 324 -15.93 29.89 11.64
CA ARG A 324 -15.74 31.28 12.08
C ARG A 324 -14.38 31.49 12.73
N VAL A 325 -14.08 30.78 13.83
CA VAL A 325 -12.86 31.03 14.62
C VAL A 325 -11.61 30.65 13.83
N PHE A 326 -11.53 29.40 13.35
CA PHE A 326 -10.40 28.94 12.56
C PHE A 326 -10.28 29.70 11.24
N ALA A 327 -11.38 29.89 10.51
CA ALA A 327 -11.39 30.60 9.23
C ALA A 327 -10.91 32.06 9.37
N LYS A 328 -11.35 32.77 10.42
CA LYS A 328 -10.90 34.13 10.72
C LYS A 328 -9.42 34.19 11.10
N ALA A 329 -8.93 33.20 11.85
CA ALA A 329 -7.53 33.11 12.24
C ALA A 329 -6.60 32.72 11.08
N ASN A 330 -7.14 32.08 10.04
CA ASN A 330 -6.38 31.53 8.92
C ASN A 330 -6.99 31.94 7.56
N PRO A 331 -7.03 33.24 7.23
CA PRO A 331 -7.68 33.74 6.01
C PRO A 331 -7.00 33.24 4.72
N GLN A 332 -5.78 32.73 4.80
CA GLN A 332 -5.06 32.10 3.69
C GLN A 332 -5.60 30.71 3.31
N VAL A 333 -6.44 30.09 4.14
CA VAL A 333 -7.03 28.77 3.88
C VAL A 333 -8.49 28.94 3.48
N GLU A 334 -8.82 28.58 2.24
CA GLU A 334 -10.21 28.53 1.79
C GLU A 334 -10.91 27.28 2.36
N LEU A 335 -11.85 27.47 3.30
CA LEU A 335 -12.67 26.39 3.84
C LEU A 335 -14.02 26.26 3.13
N VAL A 336 -14.24 25.11 2.50
CA VAL A 336 -15.45 24.80 1.73
C VAL A 336 -16.18 23.61 2.38
N ALA A 337 -17.44 23.78 2.76
CA ALA A 337 -18.29 22.66 3.19
C ALA A 337 -18.86 21.96 1.95
N VAL A 338 -18.76 20.63 1.89
CA VAL A 338 -19.32 19.81 0.80
C VAL A 338 -20.13 18.64 1.37
N ASN A 339 -21.12 18.17 0.62
CA ASN A 339 -22.00 17.04 1.00
C ASN A 339 -22.73 17.24 2.34
N ALA A 340 -23.01 18.49 2.72
CA ALA A 340 -23.71 18.83 3.96
C ALA A 340 -25.24 18.62 3.82
N THR A 341 -25.90 18.25 4.92
CA THR A 341 -27.36 18.27 4.98
C THR A 341 -27.86 19.72 5.06
N PRO A 342 -29.13 20.02 4.71
CA PRO A 342 -29.66 21.39 4.79
C PRO A 342 -29.52 22.03 6.17
N ARG A 343 -29.60 21.22 7.24
CA ARG A 343 -29.36 21.69 8.61
C ARG A 343 -27.90 22.09 8.82
N ILE A 344 -26.96 21.26 8.41
CA ILE A 344 -25.53 21.55 8.52
C ILE A 344 -25.18 22.80 7.70
N GLU A 345 -25.72 22.95 6.49
CA GLU A 345 -25.56 24.14 5.67
C GLU A 345 -26.04 25.41 6.38
N ALA A 346 -27.20 25.35 7.04
CA ALA A 346 -27.73 26.47 7.82
C ALA A 346 -26.81 26.84 9.00
N LEU A 347 -26.25 25.84 9.69
CA LEU A 347 -25.29 26.06 10.78
C LEU A 347 -23.98 26.69 10.28
N VAL A 348 -23.42 26.17 9.18
CA VAL A 348 -22.21 26.72 8.56
C VAL A 348 -22.45 28.16 8.08
N LYS A 349 -23.60 28.43 7.46
CA LYS A 349 -23.97 29.79 7.02
C LYS A 349 -24.10 30.74 8.22
N SER A 350 -24.74 30.30 9.30
CA SER A 350 -24.88 31.08 10.52
C SER A 350 -23.52 31.40 11.15
N ALA A 351 -22.63 30.41 11.26
CA ALA A 351 -21.27 30.60 11.78
C ALA A 351 -20.45 31.61 10.94
N LYS A 352 -20.56 31.57 9.60
CA LYS A 352 -19.84 32.50 8.71
C LYS A 352 -20.36 33.93 8.74
N ALA A 353 -21.61 34.15 9.19
CA ALA A 353 -22.25 35.47 9.23
C ALA A 353 -22.03 36.23 10.55
N ALA A 354 -21.59 35.53 11.59
CA ALA A 354 -21.24 36.08 12.91
C ALA A 354 -19.76 36.47 12.99
#